data_AF-A0A7V5R1Z1-F1
#
_entry.id   AF-A0A7V5R1Z1-F1
#
_cell.length_a   1.000
_cell.length_b   1.000
_cell.length_c   1.000
_cell.angle_alpha   90.00
_cell.angle_beta   90.00
_cell.angle_gamma   90.00
#
_symmetry.space_group_name_H-M   'P 1'
#
loop_
_entity.id
_entity.type
_entity.pdbx_description
1 polymer ?
#
loop_
_entity_poly.entity_id
_entity_poly.type
_entity_poly.pdbx_seq_one_letter_code
_entity_poly.pdbx_strand_id
1 'polypeptide(L)'
;MFLILAASLIYSSNLSQVESHALFITLLTASLWITEIIPIPVASLIPLATFPLLGVLTPNIVAQSYGSPLILLLLGGFMLSTAMSHTKTHKLIANRIIKTIGTNSQG
;
A
#
# COMPACT_ATOMS: atom_id res chain seq x y z
N MET A 1 22.32 -4.79 9.18
CA MET A 1 22.67 -3.42 9.62
C MET A 1 21.48 -2.70 10.23
N PHE A 2 20.35 -2.53 9.53
CA PHE A 2 19.13 -1.92 10.10
C PHE A 2 18.53 -2.69 11.29
N LEU A 3 18.49 -4.03 11.25
CA LEU A 3 18.03 -4.86 12.39
C LEU A 3 18.94 -4.76 13.64
N ILE A 4 20.23 -4.53 13.43
CA ILE A 4 21.22 -4.40 14.52
C ILE A 4 21.08 -3.02 15.18
N LEU A 5 20.80 -1.99 14.40
CA LEU A 5 20.51 -0.65 14.89
C LEU A 5 19.16 -0.59 15.64
N ALA A 6 18.15 -1.31 15.13
CA ALA A 6 16.87 -1.51 15.84
C ALA A 6 17.07 -2.15 17.22
N ALA A 7 17.86 -3.23 17.29
CA ALA A 7 18.18 -3.91 18.54
C ALA A 7 18.98 -3.01 19.50
N SER A 8 19.92 -2.21 19.00
CA SER A 8 20.70 -1.25 19.80
C SER A 8 19.84 -0.10 20.35
N LEU A 9 18.86 0.37 19.59
CA LEU A 9 17.99 1.48 20.00
C LEU A 9 16.97 1.01 21.05
N ILE A 10 16.44 -0.20 20.88
CA ILE A 10 15.58 -0.89 21.86
C ILE A 10 16.32 -1.12 23.18
N TYR A 11 17.59 -1.55 23.14
CA TYR A 11 18.39 -1.79 24.35
C TYR A 11 18.75 -0.49 25.09
N SER A 12 18.85 0.63 24.37
CA SER A 12 19.15 1.95 24.96
C SER A 12 17.94 2.62 25.61
N SER A 13 16.73 2.19 25.28
CA SER A 13 15.49 2.76 25.77
C SER A 13 14.82 1.80 26.75
N ASN A 14 14.60 2.22 27.99
CA ASN A 14 13.91 1.44 29.03
C ASN A 14 12.38 1.36 28.74
N LEU A 15 12.02 0.90 27.54
CA LEU A 15 10.66 0.88 27.00
C LEU A 15 9.90 -0.35 27.49
N SER A 16 8.58 -0.24 27.52
CA SER A 16 7.70 -1.37 27.78
C SER A 16 7.85 -2.43 26.67
N GLN A 17 7.57 -3.68 27.01
CA GLN A 17 7.73 -4.79 26.06
C GLN A 17 6.88 -4.58 24.80
N VAL A 18 5.70 -3.96 24.90
CA VAL A 18 4.81 -3.69 23.77
C VAL A 18 5.41 -2.68 22.77
N GLU A 19 6.05 -1.61 23.27
CA GLU A 19 6.66 -0.57 22.44
C GLU A 19 7.86 -1.09 21.65
N SER A 20 8.65 -1.97 22.26
CA SER A 20 9.78 -2.64 21.61
C SER A 20 9.35 -3.47 20.39
N HIS A 21 8.27 -4.26 20.54
CA HIS A 21 7.72 -5.05 19.44
C HIS A 21 7.20 -4.16 18.32
N ALA A 22 6.52 -3.05 18.66
CA ALA A 22 6.01 -2.12 17.65
C ALA A 22 7.13 -1.47 16.82
N LEU A 23 8.21 -1.03 17.48
CA LEU A 23 9.39 -0.44 16.81
C LEU A 23 10.10 -1.46 15.92
N PHE A 24 10.25 -2.70 16.40
CA PHE A 24 10.87 -3.77 15.62
C PHE A 24 10.10 -4.06 14.33
N ILE A 25 8.78 -4.22 14.41
CA ILE A 25 7.92 -4.49 13.23
C ILE A 25 7.98 -3.31 12.24
N THR A 26 7.96 -2.08 12.74
CA THR A 26 8.01 -0.87 11.92
C THR A 26 9.34 -0.74 11.18
N LEU A 27 10.47 -0.96 11.87
CA LEU A 27 11.80 -0.92 11.25
C LEU A 27 12.00 -2.06 10.26
N LEU A 28 11.49 -3.26 10.57
CA LEU A 28 11.51 -4.39 9.65
C LEU A 28 10.76 -4.05 8.36
N THR A 29 9.55 -3.50 8.47
CA THR A 29 8.72 -3.11 7.33
C THR A 29 9.36 -2.00 6.50
N ALA A 30 9.90 -0.96 7.16
CA ALA A 30 10.60 0.13 6.50
C ALA A 30 11.87 -0.36 5.76
N SER A 31 12.61 -1.30 6.35
CA SER A 31 13.78 -1.87 5.69
C SER A 31 13.41 -2.67 4.44
N LEU A 32 12.26 -3.35 4.43
CA LEU A 32 11.74 -4.05 3.25
C LEU A 32 11.32 -3.09 2.13
N TRP A 33 10.78 -1.91 2.48
CA TRP A 33 10.50 -0.87 1.49
C TRP A 33 11.77 -0.34 0.83
N ILE A 34 12.85 -0.13 1.59
CA ILE A 34 14.12 0.39 1.05
C ILE A 34 14.85 -0.66 0.21
N THR A 35 14.79 -1.93 0.63
CA THR A 35 15.52 -3.01 -0.04
C THR A 35 14.78 -3.59 -1.24
N GLU A 36 13.48 -3.31 -1.40
CA GLU A 36 12.64 -3.77 -2.51
C GLU A 36 12.73 -5.29 -2.82
N ILE A 37 13.09 -6.11 -1.83
CA ILE A 37 13.24 -7.57 -2.01
C ILE A 37 11.90 -8.22 -2.40
N ILE A 38 10.78 -7.61 -1.98
CA ILE A 38 9.42 -8.09 -2.17
C ILE A 38 8.56 -6.90 -2.66
N PRO A 39 7.52 -7.12 -3.49
CA PRO A 39 6.60 -6.05 -3.87
C PRO A 39 6.08 -5.25 -2.67
N ILE A 40 6.08 -3.92 -2.78
CA ILE A 40 5.63 -2.98 -1.74
C ILE A 40 4.27 -3.38 -1.11
N PRO A 41 3.25 -3.85 -1.86
CA PRO A 41 1.98 -4.26 -1.26
C PRO A 41 2.13 -5.43 -0.27
N VAL A 42 3.01 -6.39 -0.58
CA VAL A 42 3.25 -7.57 0.26
C VAL A 42 4.06 -7.17 1.49
N ALA A 43 5.07 -6.30 1.34
CA ALA A 43 5.82 -5.76 2.48
C ALA A 43 4.87 -5.02 3.46
N SER A 44 3.93 -4.23 2.93
CA SER A 44 2.95 -3.51 3.74
C SER A 44 1.92 -4.42 4.43
N LEU A 45 1.77 -5.69 4.06
CA LEU A 45 0.91 -6.66 4.76
C LEU A 45 1.59 -7.27 6.00
N ILE A 46 2.91 -7.14 6.13
CA ILE A 46 3.64 -7.71 7.26
C ILE A 46 3.13 -7.16 8.60
N PRO A 47 3.06 -5.83 8.83
CA PRO A 47 2.53 -5.30 10.08
C PRO A 47 1.09 -5.75 10.38
N LEU A 48 0.25 -5.89 9.34
CA LEU A 48 -1.14 -6.35 9.50
C LEU A 48 -1.22 -7.71 10.21
N ALA A 49 -0.28 -8.62 9.91
CA ALA A 49 -0.23 -9.93 10.53
C ALA A 49 0.57 -9.94 11.84
N THR A 50 1.73 -9.27 11.91
CA THR A 50 2.60 -9.34 13.09
C THR A 50 2.10 -8.52 14.28
N PHE A 51 1.41 -7.40 14.07
CA PHE A 51 0.85 -6.61 15.18
C PHE A 51 -0.16 -7.38 16.06
N PRO A 52 -1.18 -8.06 15.49
CA PRO A 52 -2.10 -8.86 16.29
C PRO A 52 -1.46 -10.14 16.83
N LEU A 53 -0.52 -10.77 16.11
CA LEU A 53 0.18 -11.97 16.57
C LEU A 53 1.03 -11.72 17.82
N LEU A 54 1.65 -10.54 17.91
CA LEU A 54 2.48 -10.14 19.06
C LEU A 54 1.68 -9.45 20.17
N GLY A 55 0.35 -9.38 20.06
CA GLY A 55 -0.52 -8.77 21.06
C GLY A 55 -0.34 -7.26 21.25
N VAL A 56 0.28 -6.58 20.28
CA VAL A 56 0.56 -5.14 20.34
C VAL A 56 -0.71 -4.32 20.10
N LEU A 57 -1.54 -4.77 19.16
CA LEU A 57 -2.81 -4.12 18.79
C LEU A 57 -3.90 -5.16 18.52
N THR A 58 -5.15 -4.83 18.84
CA THR A 58 -6.31 -5.66 18.52
C THR A 58 -6.50 -5.79 17.00
N PRO A 59 -6.84 -6.98 16.46
CA PRO A 59 -7.04 -7.18 15.02
C PRO A 59 -7.98 -6.16 14.37
N ASN A 60 -9.04 -5.75 15.08
CA ASN A 60 -9.99 -4.74 14.60
C ASN A 60 -9.34 -3.37 14.34
N ILE A 61 -8.45 -2.93 15.23
CA ILE A 61 -7.80 -1.61 15.10
C ILE A 61 -6.84 -1.63 13.91
N VAL A 62 -6.07 -2.70 13.77
CA VAL A 62 -5.14 -2.85 12.64
C VAL A 62 -5.92 -2.96 11.33
N ALA A 63 -6.99 -3.76 11.28
CA ALA A 63 -7.83 -3.89 10.10
C ALA A 63 -8.50 -2.56 9.67
N GLN A 64 -8.89 -1.70 10.62
CA GLN A 64 -9.44 -0.38 10.30
C GLN A 64 -8.45 0.52 9.55
N SER A 65 -7.16 0.44 9.86
CA SER A 65 -6.14 1.22 9.14
C SER A 65 -5.98 0.80 7.67
N TYR A 66 -6.16 -0.49 7.37
CA TYR A 66 -6.09 -1.02 6.00
C TYR A 66 -7.41 -0.91 5.24
N GLY A 67 -8.54 -0.91 5.95
CA GLY A 67 -9.89 -0.76 5.40
C GLY A 67 -10.35 0.69 5.22
N SER A 68 -9.44 1.66 5.19
CA SER A 68 -9.82 3.07 5.05
C SER A 68 -10.62 3.32 3.76
N PRO A 69 -11.68 4.15 3.79
CA PRO A 69 -12.48 4.46 2.60
C PRO A 69 -11.66 4.91 1.40
N LEU A 70 -10.54 5.61 1.63
CA LEU A 70 -9.64 6.06 0.55
C LEU A 70 -8.94 4.89 -0.17
N ILE A 71 -8.54 3.85 0.57
CA ILE A 71 -7.88 2.66 0.01
C ILE A 71 -8.89 1.89 -0.84
N LEU A 72 -10.11 1.73 -0.35
CA LEU A 72 -11.20 1.09 -1.09
C LEU A 72 -11.62 1.89 -2.33
N LEU A 73 -11.65 3.22 -2.24
CA LEU A 73 -11.91 4.10 -3.38
C LEU A 73 -10.84 3.96 -4.45
N LEU A 74 -9.56 3.98 -4.06
CA LEU A 74 -8.43 3.80 -4.98
C LEU A 74 -8.47 2.43 -5.66
N LEU A 75 -8.73 1.37 -4.90
CA LEU A 75 -8.92 0.02 -5.42
C LEU A 75 -10.06 -0.03 -6.44
N GLY A 76 -11.21 0.57 -6.11
CA GLY A 76 -12.36 0.70 -7.01
C GLY A 76 -12.01 1.47 -8.29
N GLY A 77 -11.21 2.53 -8.19
CA GLY A 77 -10.70 3.30 -9.32
C GLY A 77 -9.79 2.45 -10.24
N PHE A 78 -8.90 1.64 -9.67
CA PHE A 78 -8.07 0.72 -10.44
C PHE A 78 -8.88 -0.41 -11.10
N MET A 79 -9.87 -0.96 -10.40
CA MET A 79 -10.80 -1.94 -10.97
C MET A 79 -11.59 -1.35 -12.14
N LEU A 80 -12.11 -0.13 -12.00
CA LEU A 80 -12.84 0.57 -13.06
C LEU A 80 -11.94 0.86 -14.27
N SER A 81 -10.72 1.36 -14.03
CA SER A 81 -9.73 1.60 -15.09
C SER A 81 -9.39 0.32 -15.86
N THR A 82 -9.22 -0.80 -15.15
CA THR A 82 -8.95 -2.12 -15.74
C THR A 82 -10.16 -2.64 -16.53
N ALA A 83 -11.37 -2.45 -16.03
CA ALA A 83 -12.58 -2.78 -16.77
C ALA A 83 -12.67 -1.98 -18.08
N MET A 84 -12.39 -0.68 -18.04
CA MET A 84 -12.37 0.19 -19.23
C MET A 84 -11.27 -0.15 -20.24
N SER A 85 -10.13 -0.69 -19.78
CA SER A 85 -9.06 -1.16 -20.65
C SER A 85 -9.48 -2.45 -21.38
N HIS A 86 -10.08 -3.40 -20.66
CA HIS A 86 -10.57 -4.66 -21.21
C HIS A 86 -11.70 -4.47 -22.22
N THR A 87 -12.67 -3.59 -21.94
CA THR A 87 -13.78 -3.31 -22.85
C THR A 87 -13.41 -2.43 -24.05
N LYS A 88 -12.15 -1.98 -24.16
CA LYS A 88 -11.67 -0.98 -25.15
C LYS A 88 -12.50 0.31 -25.14
N THR A 89 -13.20 0.61 -24.04
CA THR A 89 -14.06 1.80 -23.92
C THR A 89 -13.24 3.08 -24.11
N HIS A 90 -12.00 3.10 -23.64
CA HIS A 90 -11.05 4.20 -23.89
C HIS A 90 -10.84 4.48 -25.39
N LYS A 91 -10.80 3.45 -26.26
CA LYS A 91 -10.70 3.62 -27.72
C LYS A 91 -12.00 4.09 -28.35
N LEU A 92 -13.15 3.63 -27.84
CA LEU A 92 -14.45 4.11 -28.30
C LEU A 92 -14.66 5.59 -27.96
N ILE A 93 -14.24 6.02 -26.77
CA ILE A 93 -14.25 7.43 -26.35
C ILE A 93 -13.29 8.24 -27.23
N ALA A 94 -12.05 7.76 -27.43
CA ALA A 94 -11.07 8.44 -28.30
C ALA A 94 -11.59 8.61 -29.74
N ASN A 95 -12.13 7.56 -30.35
CA ASN A 95 -12.68 7.62 -31.71
C ASN A 95 -13.90 8.55 -31.81
N ARG A 96 -14.76 8.60 -30.78
CA ARG A 96 -15.88 9.56 -30.73
C ARG A 96 -15.38 11.00 -30.68
N ILE A 97 -14.38 11.28 -29.85
CA ILE A 97 -13.79 12.62 -29.74
C ILE A 97 -13.17 13.04 -31.08
N ILE A 98 -12.36 12.18 -31.70
CA ILE A 98 -11.77 12.44 -33.02
C ILE A 98 -12.85 12.65 -34.08
N LYS A 99 -13.92 11.85 -34.10
CA LYS A 99 -15.02 12.03 -35.04
C LYS A 99 -15.83 13.31 -34.81
N THR A 100 -15.84 13.87 -33.60
CA THR A 100 -16.62 15.07 -33.28
C THR A 100 -15.80 16.34 -33.49
N ILE A 101 -14.50 16.31 -33.18
CA ILE A 101 -13.61 17.48 -33.23
C ILE A 101 -12.73 17.46 -34.50
N GLY A 102 -12.27 16.28 -34.93
CA GLY A 102 -11.36 16.09 -36.07
C GLY A 102 -12.02 16.15 -37.45
N THR A 103 -13.27 16.62 -37.56
CA THR A 103 -13.96 16.79 -38.86
C THR A 103 -13.47 17.99 -39.66
N ASN A 104 -12.47 18.75 -39.17
CA ASN A 104 -11.93 19.92 -39.85
C ASN A 104 -10.39 20.01 -39.82
N SER A 105 -9.71 18.89 -40.07
CA SER A 105 -8.29 18.90 -40.47
C SER A 105 -8.18 18.39 -41.90
N GLN A 106 -8.36 19.30 -42.86
CA GLN A 106 -7.84 19.11 -44.21
C GLN A 106 -6.33 19.34 -44.17
N GLY A 107 -5.56 18.31 -44.49
CA GLY A 107 -4.09 18.31 -44.55
C GLY A 107 -3.57 16.89 -44.71
#